data_AF-S7TTA6-F1
#
_entry.id   AF-S7TTA6-F1
#
_cell.length_a   1.000
_cell.length_b   1.000
_cell.length_c   1.000
_cell.angle_alpha   90.00
_cell.angle_beta   90.00
_cell.angle_gamma   90.00
#
_symmetry.space_group_name_H-M   'P 1'
#
loop_
_entity.id
_entity.type
_entity.pdbx_description
1 polymer ?
#
loop_
_entity_poly.entity_id
_entity_poly.type
_entity_poly.pdbx_seq_one_letter_code
_entity_poly.pdbx_strand_id
1 'polypeptide(L)'
;MRHIGKYEILGLLGKGGMGRVYKVRLPVAGRVLALKLLAPDETLSVLLGDDEIERRFAAEAALLGGLRHPRLAAVTDFDRDERGRPFYCMEFYCQNLGLVLGETYHAEEAARALPVDTAVRLALELLDGLALLHEAGILHRDLKPFNVMLDDEDHVRLIDFGLSARRGERHATPSGMAVGTPFYTAPEQEADPDNADERADLYSVGVICWRMFTGRLPAERADERRRASSLEPGLLEAFDDFLARAVHPEPGSRFQTAPAMAQALRDAHRDWRAALSQVCSLLDPTIAPETPAPPRPRAEPRTVRAADASAVFPLDHLSRPAASSSADFEPAAPGTVLDRTTGLCWQQSGSHRPLDWAAARAYCSRLNERRFAGRTGWRLPTVDELAGIVGRAPGADGYCLDPVFDRAQRRLWTADRKSMRSAWFADAILGYVSWLDADCLLHVRAVCPTHPEGTETA
;
A
#
# COMPACT_ATOMS: atom_id res chain seq x y z
N MET A 1 25.97 19.44 -0.96
CA MET A 1 24.83 18.55 -0.64
C MET A 1 24.31 18.90 0.74
N ARG A 2 22.98 18.93 0.94
CA ARG A 2 22.40 19.13 2.29
C ARG A 2 22.50 17.83 3.08
N HIS A 3 22.86 17.94 4.35
CA HIS A 3 22.98 16.81 5.28
C HIS A 3 22.18 17.08 6.56
N ILE A 4 21.87 16.02 7.28
CA ILE A 4 21.45 16.06 8.69
C ILE A 4 22.43 15.15 9.43
N GLY A 5 23.33 15.72 10.22
CA GLY A 5 24.46 14.97 10.77
C GLY A 5 25.25 14.28 9.64
N LYS A 6 25.51 12.98 9.79
CA LYS A 6 26.21 12.19 8.76
C LYS A 6 25.36 11.88 7.52
N TYR A 7 24.04 12.08 7.54
CA TYR A 7 23.15 11.57 6.50
C TYR A 7 22.97 12.53 5.33
N GLU A 8 23.16 12.05 4.09
CA GLU A 8 22.91 12.84 2.87
C GLU A 8 21.40 12.92 2.61
N ILE A 9 20.85 14.13 2.48
CA ILE A 9 19.42 14.30 2.21
C ILE A 9 19.12 14.05 0.73
N LEU A 10 18.31 13.03 0.46
CA LEU A 10 17.80 12.71 -0.87
C LEU A 10 16.49 13.45 -1.17
N GLY A 11 15.60 13.60 -0.18
CA GLY A 11 14.32 14.29 -0.38
C GLY A 11 13.52 14.43 0.91
N LEU A 12 12.44 15.20 0.86
CA LEU A 12 11.46 15.29 1.94
C LEU A 12 10.33 14.29 1.65
N LEU A 13 10.03 13.42 2.60
CA LEU A 13 8.95 12.42 2.51
C LEU A 13 7.64 12.96 3.07
N GLY A 14 7.70 13.73 4.17
CA GLY A 14 6.51 14.27 4.81
C GLY A 14 6.82 15.36 5.82
N LYS A 15 5.80 16.16 6.16
CA LYS A 15 5.80 17.13 7.26
C LYS A 15 4.58 16.83 8.14
N GLY A 16 4.78 16.78 9.44
CA GLY A 16 3.72 16.69 10.45
C GLY A 16 3.96 17.69 11.57
N GLY A 17 3.06 17.75 12.55
CA GLY A 17 3.14 18.75 13.63
C GLY A 17 4.41 18.64 14.48
N MET A 18 4.89 17.42 14.76
CA MET A 18 6.09 17.19 15.57
C MET A 18 7.41 17.30 14.78
N GLY A 19 7.37 17.25 13.45
CA GLY A 19 8.62 17.21 12.69
C GLY A 19 8.51 16.90 11.21
N ARG A 20 9.67 16.57 10.63
CA ARG A 20 9.84 16.35 9.19
C ARG A 20 10.50 15.00 8.95
N VAL A 21 9.99 14.26 7.98
CA VAL A 21 10.57 12.97 7.57
C VAL A 21 11.32 13.16 6.26
N TYR A 22 12.58 12.77 6.23
CA TYR A 22 13.47 12.87 5.08
C TYR A 22 13.86 11.50 4.57
N LYS A 23 13.92 11.35 3.24
CA LYS A 23 14.64 10.26 2.61
C LYS A 23 16.12 10.61 2.64
N VAL A 24 16.93 9.76 3.25
CA VAL A 24 18.37 10.01 3.39
C VAL A 24 19.19 8.82 2.94
N ARG A 25 20.44 9.07 2.56
CA ARG A 25 21.43 8.03 2.29
C ARG A 25 22.43 7.97 3.43
N LEU A 26 22.61 6.77 3.99
CA LEU A 26 23.68 6.51 4.94
C LEU A 26 25.02 6.48 4.19
N PRO A 27 26.02 7.30 4.55
CA PRO A 27 27.32 7.30 3.90
C PRO A 27 28.01 5.94 3.99
N VAL A 28 28.94 5.70 3.06
CA VAL A 28 29.72 4.45 2.92
C VAL A 28 28.87 3.24 2.54
N ALA A 29 27.85 2.91 3.32
CA ALA A 29 26.96 1.77 3.06
C ALA A 29 26.02 2.00 1.86
N GLY A 30 25.70 3.27 1.53
CA GLY A 30 24.82 3.63 0.43
C GLY A 30 23.33 3.31 0.65
N ARG A 31 22.98 2.74 1.81
CA ARG A 31 21.60 2.36 2.15
C ARG A 31 20.70 3.59 2.30
N VAL A 32 19.49 3.49 1.76
CA VAL A 32 18.44 4.52 1.89
C VAL A 32 17.67 4.28 3.19
N LEU A 33 17.39 5.37 3.91
CA LEU A 33 16.67 5.38 5.19
C LEU A 33 15.61 6.48 5.22
N ALA A 34 14.63 6.33 6.10
CA ALA A 34 13.73 7.41 6.51
C ALA A 34 14.27 8.02 7.82
N LEU A 35 14.51 9.33 7.83
CA LEU A 35 14.98 10.09 8.98
C LEU A 35 13.88 11.04 9.44
N LYS A 36 13.34 10.83 10.65
CA LYS A 36 12.41 11.77 11.29
C LYS A 36 13.23 12.76 12.11
N LEU A 37 13.16 14.02 11.77
CA LEU A 37 13.83 15.13 12.45
C LEU A 37 12.79 15.90 13.26
N LEU A 38 13.07 16.11 14.55
CA LEU A 38 12.25 16.97 15.39
C LEU A 38 12.33 18.41 14.87
N ALA A 39 11.18 18.93 14.44
CA ALA A 39 11.06 20.25 13.86
C ALA A 39 9.60 20.69 14.01
N PRO A 40 9.15 20.94 15.25
CA PRO A 40 7.76 21.23 15.54
C PRO A 40 7.28 22.49 14.83
N ASP A 41 6.00 22.52 14.47
CA ASP A 41 5.36 23.75 14.02
C ASP A 41 5.06 24.68 15.20
N GLU A 42 4.93 25.98 14.93
CA GLU A 42 4.75 27.01 15.96
C GLU A 42 3.50 26.78 16.81
N THR A 43 2.43 26.24 16.22
CA THR A 43 1.16 25.97 16.93
C THR A 43 1.37 24.88 17.97
N LEU A 44 2.06 23.81 17.59
CA LEU A 44 2.34 22.70 18.50
C LEU A 44 3.25 23.14 19.65
N SER A 45 4.31 23.91 19.35
CA SER A 45 5.21 24.48 20.36
C SER A 45 4.47 25.36 21.37
N VAL A 46 3.50 26.17 20.92
CA VAL A 46 2.66 27.00 21.81
C VAL A 46 1.74 26.15 22.69
N LEU A 47 1.19 25.05 22.15
CA LEU A 47 0.22 24.21 22.86
C LEU A 47 0.85 23.28 23.91
N LEU A 48 1.99 22.67 23.60
CA LEU A 48 2.62 21.63 24.43
C LEU A 48 3.91 22.10 25.12
N GLY A 49 4.61 23.10 24.57
CA GLY A 49 5.96 23.46 24.97
C GLY A 49 7.03 22.55 24.37
N ASP A 50 8.19 23.12 24.05
CA ASP A 50 9.26 22.42 23.34
C ASP A 50 9.83 21.23 24.14
N ASP A 51 9.93 21.34 25.47
CA ASP A 51 10.44 20.28 26.35
C ASP A 51 9.55 19.02 26.32
N GLU A 52 8.22 19.19 26.32
CA GLU A 52 7.28 18.07 26.26
C GLU A 52 7.27 17.43 24.86
N ILE A 53 7.39 18.23 23.80
CA ILE A 53 7.52 17.73 22.43
C ILE A 53 8.79 16.88 22.29
N GLU A 54 9.92 17.38 22.79
CA GLU A 54 11.17 16.64 22.76
C GLU A 54 11.11 15.36 23.60
N ARG A 55 10.46 15.40 24.78
CA ARG A 55 10.21 14.21 25.61
C ARG A 55 9.40 13.16 24.86
N ARG A 56 8.30 13.55 24.19
CA ARG A 56 7.47 12.64 23.39
C ARG A 56 8.25 12.05 22.21
N PHE A 57 9.04 12.86 21.53
CA PHE A 57 9.89 12.42 20.43
C PHE A 57 10.94 11.38 20.88
N ALA A 58 11.58 11.62 22.01
CA ALA A 58 12.54 10.68 22.59
C ALA A 58 11.87 9.39 23.08
N ALA A 59 10.67 9.50 23.68
CA ALA A 59 9.88 8.34 24.10
C ALA A 59 9.46 7.46 22.91
N GLU A 60 9.03 8.07 21.81
CA GLU A 60 8.70 7.38 20.55
C GLU A 60 9.92 6.61 20.01
N ALA A 61 11.08 7.26 19.93
CA ALA A 61 12.31 6.64 19.48
C ALA A 61 12.76 5.49 20.39
N ALA A 62 12.65 5.65 21.70
CA ALA A 62 13.01 4.62 22.68
C ALA A 62 12.07 3.41 22.60
N LEU A 63 10.77 3.64 22.38
CA LEU A 63 9.75 2.59 22.21
C LEU A 63 10.03 1.77 20.95
N LEU A 64 10.26 2.45 19.83
CA LEU A 64 10.63 1.86 18.55
C LEU A 64 11.99 1.14 18.57
N GLY A 65 12.93 1.59 19.40
CA GLY A 65 14.24 0.96 19.57
C GLY A 65 14.21 -0.24 20.52
N GLY A 66 13.28 -0.25 21.48
CA GLY A 66 13.17 -1.27 22.53
C GLY A 66 12.35 -2.50 22.13
N LEU A 67 11.39 -2.35 21.23
CA LEU A 67 10.55 -3.45 20.75
C LEU A 67 11.10 -4.04 19.45
N ARG A 68 11.10 -5.38 19.36
CA ARG A 68 11.49 -6.10 18.15
C ARG A 68 10.37 -7.01 17.73
N HIS A 69 9.79 -6.72 16.57
CA HIS A 69 8.72 -7.52 16.01
C HIS A 69 8.72 -7.44 14.48
N PRO A 70 8.40 -8.51 13.74
CA PRO A 70 8.29 -8.46 12.29
C PRO A 70 7.24 -7.47 11.77
N ARG A 71 6.28 -7.05 12.60
CA ARG A 71 5.19 -6.15 12.21
C ARG A 71 5.35 -4.70 12.68
N LEU A 72 6.47 -4.38 13.33
CA LEU A 72 6.79 -3.02 13.78
C LEU A 72 8.03 -2.53 13.01
N ALA A 73 8.04 -1.26 12.62
CA ALA A 73 9.27 -0.65 12.13
C ALA A 73 10.29 -0.55 13.28
N ALA A 74 11.57 -0.70 12.96
CA ALA A 74 12.64 -0.61 13.93
C ALA A 74 13.45 0.68 13.75
N VAL A 75 13.74 1.35 14.86
CA VAL A 75 14.72 2.44 14.87
C VAL A 75 16.12 1.85 14.77
N THR A 76 16.88 2.35 13.80
CA THR A 76 18.23 1.90 13.46
C THR A 76 19.32 2.82 14.01
N ASP A 77 19.02 4.10 14.21
CA ASP A 77 19.93 5.08 14.79
C ASP A 77 19.14 6.24 15.43
N PHE A 78 19.72 6.88 16.44
CA PHE A 78 19.20 8.08 17.10
C PHE A 78 20.37 9.00 17.41
N ASP A 79 20.26 10.27 17.00
CA ASP A 79 21.32 11.26 17.18
C ASP A 79 20.75 12.68 17.16
N ARG A 80 21.62 13.69 17.21
CA ARG A 80 21.28 15.11 17.05
C ARG A 80 21.99 15.70 15.84
N ASP A 81 21.32 16.63 15.17
CA ASP A 81 21.94 17.38 14.08
C ASP A 81 22.91 18.46 14.62
N GLU A 82 23.57 19.18 13.71
CA GLU A 82 24.54 20.24 14.06
C GLU A 82 23.92 21.41 14.83
N ARG A 83 22.58 21.50 14.86
CA ARG A 83 21.81 22.50 15.61
C ARG A 83 21.28 21.94 16.93
N GLY A 84 21.66 20.72 17.29
CA GLY A 84 21.21 20.04 18.50
C GLY A 84 19.81 19.44 18.42
N ARG A 85 19.16 19.43 17.25
CA ARG A 85 17.80 18.89 17.10
C ARG A 85 17.85 17.36 17.03
N PRO A 86 17.05 16.65 17.84
CA PRO A 86 17.05 15.20 17.82
C PRO A 86 16.43 14.67 16.54
N PHE A 87 16.96 13.55 16.07
CA PHE A 87 16.41 12.77 14.97
C PHE A 87 16.61 11.29 15.21
N TYR A 88 15.79 10.48 14.54
CA TYR A 88 16.00 9.04 14.47
C TYR A 88 15.85 8.54 13.04
N CYS A 89 16.51 7.41 12.76
CA CYS A 89 16.48 6.75 11.45
C CYS A 89 15.77 5.41 11.54
N MET A 90 14.91 5.12 10.57
CA MET A 90 14.28 3.83 10.36
C MET A 90 14.46 3.38 8.92
N GLU A 91 14.09 2.14 8.65
CA GLU A 91 14.02 1.62 7.28
C GLU A 91 13.09 2.50 6.42
N PHE A 92 13.46 2.68 5.16
CA PHE A 92 12.64 3.41 4.20
C PHE A 92 11.68 2.43 3.51
N TYR A 93 10.39 2.63 3.70
CA TYR A 93 9.35 1.87 3.02
C TYR A 93 8.77 2.67 1.86
N CYS A 94 8.75 2.07 0.68
CA CYS A 94 8.22 2.70 -0.52
C CYS A 94 6.70 2.76 -0.57
N GLN A 95 6.03 1.94 0.22
CA GLN A 95 4.58 1.76 0.16
C GLN A 95 3.97 1.81 1.56
N ASN A 96 2.70 2.21 1.60
CA ASN A 96 1.83 2.10 2.75
C ASN A 96 0.43 1.72 2.30
N LEU A 97 -0.40 1.30 3.24
CA LEU A 97 -1.77 0.86 2.95
C LEU A 97 -2.61 1.98 2.32
N GLY A 98 -2.42 3.25 2.74
CA GLY A 98 -3.11 4.40 2.15
C GLY A 98 -2.85 4.53 0.64
N LEU A 99 -1.60 4.42 0.21
CA LEU A 99 -1.22 4.42 -1.21
C LEU A 99 -1.83 3.26 -1.98
N VAL A 100 -1.89 2.07 -1.37
CA VAL A 100 -2.50 0.88 -1.98
C VAL A 100 -4.00 1.04 -2.14
N LEU A 101 -4.67 1.59 -1.13
CA LEU A 101 -6.10 1.95 -1.17
C LEU A 101 -6.38 3.12 -2.12
N GLY A 102 -5.37 3.93 -2.45
CA GLY A 102 -5.57 5.14 -3.25
C GLY A 102 -6.22 6.25 -2.44
N GLU A 103 -6.06 6.19 -1.13
CA GLU A 103 -6.56 7.21 -0.23
C GLU A 103 -5.79 8.51 -0.44
N THR A 104 -6.53 9.61 -0.50
CA THR A 104 -5.99 10.97 -0.62
C THR A 104 -6.07 11.68 0.72
N TYR A 105 -5.77 12.97 0.77
CA TYR A 105 -6.03 13.80 1.96
C TYR A 105 -7.53 14.01 2.24
N HIS A 106 -8.39 13.66 1.29
CA HIS A 106 -9.85 13.64 1.41
C HIS A 106 -10.29 12.20 1.70
N ALA A 107 -10.13 11.77 2.96
CA ALA A 107 -10.39 10.38 3.36
C ALA A 107 -11.85 9.94 3.12
N GLU A 108 -12.79 10.88 3.06
CA GLU A 108 -14.20 10.69 2.73
C GLU A 108 -14.44 10.19 1.29
N GLU A 109 -13.51 10.42 0.36
CA GLU A 109 -13.61 9.93 -1.01
C GLU A 109 -13.57 8.41 -1.05
N ALA A 110 -14.08 7.82 -2.13
CA ALA A 110 -13.96 6.38 -2.33
C ALA A 110 -12.49 5.97 -2.50
N ALA A 111 -12.14 4.83 -1.94
CA ALA A 111 -10.87 4.14 -2.13
C ALA A 111 -11.07 2.85 -2.92
N ARG A 112 -9.96 2.18 -3.26
CA ARG A 112 -9.95 0.83 -3.82
C ARG A 112 -10.23 -0.19 -2.72
N ALA A 113 -11.24 -1.03 -2.94
CA ALA A 113 -11.37 -2.28 -2.19
C ALA A 113 -10.23 -3.25 -2.59
N LEU A 114 -9.74 -4.01 -1.63
CA LEU A 114 -8.73 -5.04 -1.82
C LEU A 114 -9.39 -6.41 -1.94
N PRO A 115 -8.77 -7.37 -2.67
CA PRO A 115 -9.17 -8.77 -2.62
C PRO A 115 -9.21 -9.27 -1.18
N VAL A 116 -10.24 -10.05 -0.85
CA VAL A 116 -10.53 -10.48 0.53
C VAL A 116 -9.32 -11.16 1.17
N ASP A 117 -8.64 -12.08 0.47
CA ASP A 117 -7.45 -12.75 1.01
C ASP A 117 -6.31 -11.75 1.33
N THR A 118 -6.16 -10.69 0.53
CA THR A 118 -5.15 -9.64 0.77
C THR A 118 -5.53 -8.79 1.98
N ALA A 119 -6.78 -8.34 2.05
CA ALA A 119 -7.28 -7.55 3.18
C ALA A 119 -7.17 -8.32 4.50
N VAL A 120 -7.57 -9.61 4.52
CA VAL A 120 -7.47 -10.48 5.69
C VAL A 120 -6.02 -10.66 6.12
N ARG A 121 -5.10 -10.97 5.19
CA ARG A 121 -3.67 -11.13 5.51
C ARG A 121 -3.10 -9.87 6.16
N LEU A 122 -3.32 -8.70 5.55
CA LEU A 122 -2.82 -7.42 6.06
C LEU A 122 -3.42 -7.08 7.44
N ALA A 123 -4.72 -7.31 7.64
CA ALA A 123 -5.38 -7.09 8.92
C ALA A 123 -4.85 -8.04 10.02
N LEU A 124 -4.59 -9.31 9.70
CA LEU A 124 -4.00 -10.25 10.66
C LEU A 124 -2.57 -9.86 11.05
N GLU A 125 -1.75 -9.43 10.08
CA GLU A 125 -0.40 -8.93 10.34
C GLU A 125 -0.40 -7.64 11.17
N LEU A 126 -1.37 -6.75 10.92
CA LEU A 126 -1.60 -5.55 11.70
C LEU A 126 -1.97 -5.89 13.16
N LEU A 127 -2.91 -6.82 13.36
CA LEU A 127 -3.34 -7.28 14.68
C LEU A 127 -2.22 -8.00 15.45
N ASP A 128 -1.34 -8.72 14.74
CA ASP A 128 -0.16 -9.37 15.32
C ASP A 128 0.84 -8.35 15.88
N GLY A 129 1.14 -7.29 15.13
CA GLY A 129 1.95 -6.18 15.63
C GLY A 129 1.32 -5.44 16.80
N LEU A 130 0.00 -5.24 16.73
CA LEU A 130 -0.75 -4.55 17.77
C LEU A 130 -0.83 -5.35 19.07
N ALA A 131 -0.94 -6.68 18.99
CA ALA A 131 -0.95 -7.56 20.16
C ALA A 131 0.31 -7.37 21.02
N LEU A 132 1.50 -7.31 20.40
CA LEU A 132 2.75 -7.06 21.13
C LEU A 132 2.75 -5.70 21.84
N LEU A 133 2.24 -4.65 21.18
CA LEU A 133 2.15 -3.31 21.78
C LEU A 133 1.25 -3.34 23.01
N HIS A 134 0.06 -3.94 22.88
CA HIS A 134 -0.91 -4.06 23.97
C HIS A 134 -0.38 -4.90 25.14
N GLU A 135 0.34 -5.99 24.87
CA GLU A 135 1.03 -6.80 25.88
C GLU A 135 2.11 -6.02 26.63
N ALA A 136 2.84 -5.15 25.92
CA ALA A 136 3.80 -4.22 26.50
C ALA A 136 3.14 -3.01 27.21
N GLY A 137 1.80 -2.97 27.25
CA GLY A 137 1.03 -1.88 27.85
C GLY A 137 1.11 -0.57 27.07
N ILE A 138 1.31 -0.63 25.75
CA ILE A 138 1.44 0.51 24.86
C ILE A 138 0.21 0.60 23.96
N LEU A 139 -0.40 1.77 23.89
CA LEU A 139 -1.47 2.09 22.94
C LEU A 139 -0.89 2.81 21.71
N HIS A 140 -1.37 2.51 20.51
CA HIS A 140 -0.88 3.21 19.30
C HIS A 140 -1.53 4.59 19.12
N ARG A 141 -2.87 4.69 19.27
CA ARG A 141 -3.68 5.93 19.25
C ARG A 141 -3.75 6.72 17.94
N ASP A 142 -3.01 6.35 16.89
CA ASP A 142 -3.10 6.98 15.56
C ASP A 142 -3.01 5.93 14.45
N LEU A 143 -3.74 4.82 14.59
CA LEU A 143 -3.82 3.81 13.55
C LEU A 143 -4.63 4.34 12.36
N LYS A 144 -4.00 4.40 11.20
CA LYS A 144 -4.58 4.77 9.91
C LYS A 144 -3.80 4.11 8.76
N PRO A 145 -4.36 4.02 7.55
CA PRO A 145 -3.66 3.40 6.42
C PRO A 145 -2.26 3.97 6.12
N PHE A 146 -2.03 5.25 6.37
CA PHE A 146 -0.71 5.88 6.16
C PHE A 146 0.36 5.50 7.20
N ASN A 147 -0.05 5.00 8.37
CA ASN A 147 0.86 4.50 9.42
C ASN A 147 1.09 2.98 9.33
N VAL A 148 0.43 2.31 8.37
CA VAL A 148 0.63 0.90 8.05
C VAL A 148 1.54 0.82 6.82
N MET A 149 2.85 0.81 7.05
CA MET A 149 3.82 0.68 5.96
C MET A 149 3.84 -0.76 5.42
N LEU A 150 4.26 -0.90 4.17
CA LEU A 150 4.44 -2.19 3.52
C LEU A 150 5.90 -2.30 3.07
N ASP A 151 6.57 -3.39 3.47
CA ASP A 151 7.89 -3.70 2.95
C ASP A 151 7.84 -4.25 1.51
N ASP A 152 9.00 -4.62 0.98
CA ASP A 152 9.13 -5.10 -0.40
C ASP A 152 8.39 -6.43 -0.66
N GLU A 153 8.05 -7.17 0.40
CA GLU A 153 7.28 -8.42 0.38
C GLU A 153 5.79 -8.20 0.73
N ASP A 154 5.34 -6.94 0.80
CA ASP A 154 3.97 -6.54 1.17
C ASP A 154 3.58 -6.95 2.60
N HIS A 155 4.57 -7.04 3.48
CA HIS A 155 4.39 -7.29 4.90
C HIS A 155 4.22 -5.99 5.68
N VAL A 156 3.30 -6.00 6.64
CA VAL A 156 2.97 -4.82 7.46
C VAL A 156 4.14 -4.42 8.35
N ARG A 157 4.44 -3.12 8.40
CA ARG A 157 5.35 -2.48 9.34
C ARG A 157 4.68 -1.23 9.93
N LEU A 158 4.26 -1.30 11.20
CA LEU A 158 3.67 -0.17 11.90
C LEU A 158 4.71 0.91 12.21
N ILE A 159 4.35 2.16 11.96
CA ILE A 159 5.17 3.35 12.22
C ILE A 159 4.39 4.41 13.02
N ASP A 160 5.10 5.47 13.41
CA ASP A 160 4.56 6.73 13.94
C ASP A 160 3.72 6.56 15.22
N PHE A 161 4.43 6.21 16.30
CA PHE A 161 3.90 6.10 17.65
C PHE A 161 3.89 7.45 18.38
N GLY A 162 3.89 8.58 17.65
CA GLY A 162 4.02 9.92 18.23
C GLY A 162 2.87 10.33 19.16
N LEU A 163 1.73 9.62 19.09
CA LEU A 163 0.60 9.74 20.02
C LEU A 163 0.49 8.56 20.99
N SER A 164 1.42 7.60 20.93
CA SER A 164 1.40 6.43 21.80
C SER A 164 1.57 6.83 23.25
N ALA A 165 0.94 6.06 24.13
CA ALA A 165 1.08 6.23 25.57
C ALA A 165 1.16 4.87 26.24
N ARG A 166 1.92 4.80 27.34
CA ARG A 166 1.85 3.63 28.23
C ARG A 166 0.53 3.65 28.99
N ARG A 167 0.03 2.47 29.31
CA ARG A 167 -1.19 2.30 30.10
C ARG A 167 -1.08 3.05 31.43
N GLY A 168 -2.00 3.98 31.67
CA GLY A 168 -2.03 4.82 32.87
C GLY A 168 -1.09 6.03 32.84
N GLU A 169 -0.29 6.21 31.78
CA GLU A 169 0.48 7.43 31.56
C GLU A 169 -0.44 8.52 31.01
N ARG A 170 -0.70 9.55 31.81
CA ARG A 170 -1.47 10.73 31.38
C ARG A 170 -0.55 11.64 30.60
N HIS A 171 -0.83 11.81 29.32
CA HIS A 171 -0.23 12.88 28.55
C HIS A 171 -1.21 14.03 28.62
N ALA A 172 -0.85 15.11 29.33
CA ALA A 172 -1.68 16.30 29.33
C ALA A 172 -1.92 16.70 27.87
N THR A 173 -3.14 16.43 27.39
CA THR A 173 -3.58 16.79 26.06
C THR A 173 -4.21 18.16 26.22
N PRO A 174 -3.62 19.23 25.67
CA PRO A 174 -4.16 20.58 25.80
C PRO A 174 -5.62 20.58 25.36
N SER A 175 -6.48 21.27 26.12
CA SER A 175 -7.90 21.37 25.79
C SER A 175 -8.08 21.91 24.36
N GLY A 176 -8.78 21.15 23.50
CA GLY A 176 -8.98 21.48 22.09
C GLY A 176 -8.01 20.82 21.10
N MET A 177 -7.02 20.04 21.57
CA MET A 177 -6.17 19.22 20.70
C MET A 177 -6.82 17.86 20.44
N ALA A 178 -7.26 17.61 19.21
CA ALA A 178 -7.75 16.30 18.79
C ALA A 178 -6.59 15.29 18.74
N VAL A 179 -6.78 14.09 19.32
CA VAL A 179 -5.79 13.00 19.32
C VAL A 179 -6.22 11.93 18.31
N GLY A 180 -5.40 11.73 17.29
CA GLY A 180 -5.64 10.76 16.23
C GLY A 180 -6.00 11.43 14.91
N THR A 181 -6.41 10.62 13.94
CA THR A 181 -6.78 11.07 12.60
C THR A 181 -8.29 10.97 12.42
N PRO A 182 -8.96 11.99 11.84
CA PRO A 182 -10.39 11.95 11.57
C PRO A 182 -10.82 10.66 10.86
N PHE A 183 -12.05 10.20 11.13
CA PHE A 183 -12.67 8.96 10.60
C PHE A 183 -12.09 7.64 11.11
N TYR A 184 -10.83 7.59 11.53
CA TYR A 184 -10.19 6.38 12.07
C TYR A 184 -10.16 6.34 13.60
N THR A 185 -10.31 7.49 14.24
CA THR A 185 -10.23 7.62 15.69
C THR A 185 -11.48 7.06 16.36
N ALA A 186 -11.31 6.33 17.46
CA ALA A 186 -12.42 5.77 18.21
C ALA A 186 -13.22 6.88 18.93
N PRO A 187 -14.56 6.81 19.00
CA PRO A 187 -15.39 7.85 19.62
C PRO A 187 -15.00 8.19 21.07
N GLU A 188 -14.65 7.18 21.87
CA GLU A 188 -14.20 7.38 23.24
C GLU A 188 -12.81 8.01 23.33
N GLN A 189 -11.93 7.80 22.34
CA GLN A 189 -10.64 8.47 22.26
C GLN A 189 -10.82 9.93 21.86
N GLU A 190 -11.76 10.26 20.97
CA GLU A 190 -12.07 11.65 20.64
C GLU A 190 -12.67 12.40 21.83
N ALA A 191 -13.54 11.73 22.60
CA ALA A 191 -14.21 12.31 23.75
C ALA A 191 -13.31 12.44 24.99
N ASP A 192 -12.50 11.42 25.27
CA ASP A 192 -11.62 11.33 26.44
C ASP A 192 -10.33 10.53 26.14
N PRO A 193 -9.33 11.17 25.49
CA PRO A 193 -8.09 10.52 25.09
C PRO A 193 -7.31 9.90 26.26
N ASP A 194 -7.46 10.43 27.47
CA ASP A 194 -6.71 9.99 28.65
C ASP A 194 -7.25 8.67 29.24
N ASN A 195 -8.53 8.37 29.02
CA ASN A 195 -9.17 7.14 29.49
C ASN A 195 -9.37 6.08 28.38
N ALA A 196 -8.97 6.37 27.15
CA ALA A 196 -8.94 5.39 26.06
C ALA A 196 -7.96 4.24 26.37
N ASP A 197 -8.39 3.01 26.07
CA ASP A 197 -7.64 1.77 26.25
C ASP A 197 -7.37 1.06 24.91
N GLU A 198 -6.87 -0.18 24.95
CA GLU A 198 -6.53 -0.98 23.78
C GLU A 198 -7.69 -1.13 22.76
N ARG A 199 -8.94 -0.98 23.20
CA ARG A 199 -10.13 -1.12 22.36
C ARG A 199 -10.33 0.07 21.41
N ALA A 200 -9.67 1.19 21.66
CA ALA A 200 -9.61 2.31 20.73
C ALA A 200 -8.79 1.93 19.48
N ASP A 201 -7.63 1.30 19.65
CA ASP A 201 -6.83 0.82 18.52
C ASP A 201 -7.58 -0.24 17.71
N LEU A 202 -8.33 -1.13 18.38
CA LEU A 202 -9.14 -2.16 17.71
C LEU A 202 -10.27 -1.58 16.87
N TYR A 203 -10.86 -0.45 17.30
CA TYR A 203 -11.81 0.29 16.48
C TYR A 203 -11.15 0.81 15.21
N SER A 204 -9.97 1.45 15.33
CA SER A 204 -9.22 1.93 14.17
C SER A 204 -8.87 0.81 13.20
N VAL A 205 -8.46 -0.37 13.71
CA VAL A 205 -8.28 -1.57 12.87
C VAL A 205 -9.60 -1.97 12.20
N GLY A 206 -10.73 -1.90 12.91
CA GLY A 206 -12.06 -2.14 12.35
C GLY A 206 -12.39 -1.22 11.18
N VAL A 207 -12.11 0.09 11.31
CA VAL A 207 -12.29 1.07 10.24
C VAL A 207 -11.37 0.75 9.05
N ILE A 208 -10.10 0.41 9.31
CA ILE A 208 -9.15 0.01 8.27
C ILE A 208 -9.63 -1.26 7.53
N CYS A 209 -10.12 -2.28 8.25
CA CYS A 209 -10.72 -3.46 7.65
C CYS A 209 -11.93 -3.10 6.78
N TRP A 210 -12.84 -2.26 7.30
CA TRP A 210 -14.00 -1.78 6.54
C TRP A 210 -13.57 -1.11 5.23
N ARG A 211 -12.56 -0.23 5.31
CA ARG A 211 -12.00 0.49 4.17
C ARG A 211 -11.34 -0.46 3.16
N MET A 212 -10.57 -1.44 3.62
CA MET A 212 -9.97 -2.46 2.75
C MET A 212 -11.00 -3.32 2.05
N PHE A 213 -12.07 -3.74 2.74
CA PHE A 213 -13.07 -4.62 2.13
C PHE A 213 -14.03 -3.88 1.19
N THR A 214 -14.36 -2.62 1.48
CA THR A 214 -15.45 -1.90 0.78
C THR A 214 -14.99 -0.70 -0.04
N GLY A 215 -13.74 -0.25 0.12
CA GLY A 215 -13.28 1.02 -0.42
C GLY A 215 -13.98 2.24 0.18
N ARG A 216 -14.76 2.08 1.25
CA ARG A 216 -15.56 3.16 1.87
C ARG A 216 -15.25 3.24 3.36
N LEU A 217 -15.53 4.38 3.98
CA LEU A 217 -15.51 4.49 5.43
C LEU A 217 -16.85 3.98 6.01
N PRO A 218 -16.86 3.42 7.23
CA PRO A 218 -18.11 3.14 7.92
C PRO A 218 -18.87 4.45 8.18
N ALA A 219 -20.20 4.41 8.13
CA ALA A 219 -21.00 5.55 8.55
C ALA A 219 -20.73 5.86 10.03
N GLU A 220 -20.60 7.15 10.36
CA GLU A 220 -20.40 7.64 11.74
C GLU A 220 -21.56 7.19 12.64
N ARG A 221 -22.79 7.34 12.13
CA ARG A 221 -24.03 6.95 12.79
C ARG A 221 -24.31 5.45 12.58
N ALA A 222 -24.48 4.72 13.69
CA ALA A 222 -24.69 3.28 13.66
C ALA A 222 -25.99 2.87 12.93
N ASP A 223 -27.04 3.69 13.01
CA ASP A 223 -28.32 3.51 12.33
C ASP A 223 -28.25 3.70 10.80
N GLU A 224 -27.25 4.45 10.32
CA GLU A 224 -27.02 4.69 8.89
C GLU A 224 -26.03 3.68 8.28
N ARG A 225 -25.44 2.83 9.12
CA ARG A 225 -24.39 1.90 8.71
C ARG A 225 -24.97 0.72 7.95
N ARG A 226 -24.73 0.73 6.63
CA ARG A 226 -25.05 -0.39 5.74
C ARG A 226 -24.16 -1.60 6.02
N ARG A 227 -24.68 -2.80 5.78
CA ARG A 227 -23.88 -4.04 5.78
C ARG A 227 -22.79 -3.96 4.72
N ALA A 228 -21.61 -4.50 5.02
CA ALA A 228 -20.48 -4.49 4.09
C ALA A 228 -20.81 -5.31 2.84
N SER A 229 -21.47 -6.46 3.00
CA SER A 229 -21.99 -7.27 1.89
C SER A 229 -22.97 -6.53 0.96
N SER A 230 -23.69 -5.53 1.47
CA SER A 230 -24.59 -4.69 0.65
C SER A 230 -23.83 -3.62 -0.16
N LEU A 231 -22.60 -3.31 0.24
CA LEU A 231 -21.71 -2.38 -0.47
C LEU A 231 -20.85 -3.15 -1.48
N GLU A 232 -20.35 -4.31 -1.07
CA GLU A 232 -19.53 -5.22 -1.88
C GLU A 232 -20.11 -6.65 -1.81
N PRO A 233 -20.97 -7.05 -2.77
CA PRO A 233 -21.62 -8.36 -2.78
C PRO A 233 -20.68 -9.57 -2.73
N GLY A 234 -19.43 -9.40 -3.19
CA GLY A 234 -18.40 -10.44 -3.15
C GLY A 234 -17.98 -10.86 -1.73
N LEU A 235 -18.40 -10.15 -0.68
CA LEU A 235 -18.14 -10.50 0.72
C LEU A 235 -19.09 -11.57 1.29
N LEU A 236 -20.17 -11.92 0.59
CA LEU A 236 -21.07 -13.04 0.93
C LEU A 236 -21.55 -13.09 2.40
N GLU A 237 -21.91 -11.93 2.98
CA GLU A 237 -22.33 -11.71 4.39
C GLU A 237 -21.31 -12.13 5.47
N ALA A 238 -20.29 -12.91 5.14
CA ALA A 238 -19.36 -13.54 6.08
C ALA A 238 -18.59 -12.57 6.99
N PHE A 239 -18.40 -11.32 6.53
CA PHE A 239 -17.68 -10.29 7.28
C PHE A 239 -18.60 -9.27 7.97
N ASP A 240 -19.92 -9.32 7.78
CA ASP A 240 -20.83 -8.28 8.27
C ASP A 240 -20.82 -8.19 9.80
N ASP A 241 -20.94 -9.31 10.50
CA ASP A 241 -20.94 -9.36 11.96
C ASP A 241 -19.57 -8.96 12.54
N PHE A 242 -18.49 -9.42 11.90
CA PHE A 242 -17.12 -9.05 12.28
C PHE A 242 -16.93 -7.53 12.20
N LEU A 243 -17.29 -6.93 11.07
CA LEU A 243 -17.11 -5.50 10.82
C LEU A 243 -18.03 -4.67 11.73
N ALA A 244 -19.31 -5.06 11.87
CA ALA A 244 -20.26 -4.38 12.74
C ALA A 244 -19.77 -4.35 14.20
N ARG A 245 -19.23 -5.48 14.69
CA ARG A 245 -18.64 -5.56 16.03
C ARG A 245 -17.36 -4.73 16.17
N ALA A 246 -16.47 -4.77 15.17
CA ALA A 246 -15.18 -4.06 15.22
C ALA A 246 -15.36 -2.55 15.36
N VAL A 247 -16.30 -1.97 14.61
CA VAL A 247 -16.57 -0.52 14.58
C VAL A 247 -17.75 -0.10 15.46
N HIS A 248 -18.16 -0.91 16.43
CA HIS A 248 -19.25 -0.57 17.33
C HIS A 248 -18.89 0.69 18.16
N PRO A 249 -19.77 1.69 18.37
CA PRO A 249 -19.40 2.91 19.10
C PRO A 249 -19.03 2.64 20.57
N GLU A 250 -19.74 1.75 21.25
CA GLU A 250 -19.43 1.35 22.63
C GLU A 250 -18.23 0.38 22.70
N PRO A 251 -17.13 0.70 23.44
CA PRO A 251 -15.96 -0.17 23.58
C PRO A 251 -16.27 -1.55 24.16
N GLY A 252 -17.23 -1.62 25.10
CA GLY A 252 -17.66 -2.89 25.72
C GLY A 252 -18.27 -3.89 24.74
N SER A 253 -18.82 -3.41 23.62
CA SER A 253 -19.42 -4.26 22.58
C SER A 253 -18.43 -4.66 21.49
N ARG A 254 -17.19 -4.17 21.51
CA ARG A 254 -16.14 -4.51 20.52
C ARG A 254 -15.42 -5.81 20.85
N PHE A 255 -14.41 -6.14 20.05
CA PHE A 255 -13.37 -7.07 20.45
C PHE A 255 -12.57 -6.46 21.61
N GLN A 256 -12.25 -7.29 22.62
CA GLN A 256 -11.56 -6.82 23.81
C GLN A 256 -10.03 -6.94 23.71
N THR A 257 -9.53 -7.76 22.78
CA THR A 257 -8.08 -7.96 22.55
C THR A 257 -7.78 -8.18 21.07
N ALA A 258 -6.58 -7.81 20.63
CA ALA A 258 -6.12 -8.04 19.26
C ALA A 258 -6.15 -9.53 18.86
N PRO A 259 -5.72 -10.51 19.71
CA PRO A 259 -5.86 -11.92 19.40
C PRO A 259 -7.31 -12.38 19.21
N ALA A 260 -8.26 -11.86 19.99
CA ALA A 260 -9.68 -12.20 19.84
C ALA A 260 -10.26 -11.67 18.53
N MET A 261 -9.89 -10.46 18.14
CA MET A 261 -10.27 -9.89 16.84
C MET A 261 -9.65 -10.68 15.68
N ALA A 262 -8.37 -11.05 15.80
CA ALA A 262 -7.68 -11.85 14.78
C ALA A 262 -8.33 -13.22 14.59
N GLN A 263 -8.72 -13.87 15.69
CA GLN A 263 -9.43 -15.15 15.62
C GLN A 263 -10.78 -15.02 14.91
N ALA A 264 -11.59 -14.02 15.28
CA ALA A 264 -12.87 -13.77 14.63
C ALA A 264 -12.72 -13.46 13.12
N LEU A 265 -11.65 -12.74 12.74
CA LEU A 265 -11.36 -12.48 11.34
C LEU A 265 -10.98 -13.76 10.57
N ARG A 266 -10.20 -14.66 11.17
CA ARG A 266 -9.88 -15.98 10.56
C ARG A 266 -11.14 -16.83 10.38
N ASP A 267 -12.04 -16.79 11.37
CA ASP A 267 -13.31 -17.52 11.32
C ASP A 267 -14.19 -16.98 10.18
N ALA A 268 -14.37 -15.67 10.09
CA ALA A 268 -15.09 -15.02 8.99
C ALA A 268 -14.47 -15.33 7.61
N HIS A 269 -13.13 -15.34 7.51
CA HIS A 269 -12.44 -15.66 6.25
C HIS A 269 -12.62 -17.11 5.83
N ARG A 270 -12.58 -18.06 6.77
CA ARG A 270 -12.86 -19.47 6.50
C ARG A 270 -14.30 -19.65 5.99
N ASP A 271 -15.26 -18.99 6.64
CA ASP A 271 -16.67 -19.10 6.28
C ASP A 271 -16.93 -18.46 4.90
N TRP A 272 -16.30 -17.32 4.60
CA TRP A 272 -16.28 -16.71 3.28
C TRP A 272 -15.72 -17.64 2.20
N ARG A 273 -14.56 -18.28 2.46
CA ARG A 273 -13.97 -19.24 1.50
C ARG A 273 -14.87 -20.43 1.23
N ALA A 274 -15.54 -20.94 2.26
CA ALA A 274 -16.50 -22.03 2.12
C ALA A 274 -17.72 -21.60 1.27
N ALA A 275 -18.27 -20.41 1.52
CA ALA A 275 -19.37 -19.86 0.74
C ALA A 275 -18.97 -19.59 -0.72
N LEU A 276 -17.79 -18.99 -0.94
CA LEU A 276 -17.28 -18.71 -2.28
C LEU A 276 -17.10 -20.00 -3.09
N SER A 277 -16.56 -21.05 -2.48
CA SER A 277 -16.40 -22.35 -3.16
C SER A 277 -17.74 -22.91 -3.68
N GLN A 278 -18.83 -22.69 -2.97
CA GLN A 278 -20.16 -23.13 -3.41
C GLN A 278 -20.66 -22.28 -4.59
N VAL A 279 -20.46 -20.95 -4.53
CA VAL A 279 -20.82 -20.05 -5.63
C VAL A 279 -20.00 -20.35 -6.90
N CYS A 280 -18.69 -20.52 -6.77
CA CYS A 280 -17.80 -20.84 -7.88
C CYS A 280 -18.15 -22.18 -8.55
N SER A 281 -18.67 -23.15 -7.80
CA SER A 281 -19.09 -24.44 -8.36
C SER A 281 -20.32 -24.36 -9.27
N LEU A 282 -21.04 -23.23 -9.24
CA LEU A 282 -22.27 -22.99 -10.01
C LEU A 282 -22.06 -22.07 -11.23
N LEU A 283 -20.85 -21.52 -11.41
CA LEU A 283 -20.53 -20.62 -12.52
C LEU A 283 -19.97 -21.41 -13.72
N ASP A 284 -20.65 -21.32 -14.85
CA ASP A 284 -20.20 -21.84 -16.15
C ASP A 284 -19.35 -20.74 -16.85
N PRO A 285 -18.06 -20.96 -17.17
CA PRO A 285 -17.12 -19.88 -17.55
C PRO A 285 -17.29 -19.35 -18.99
N THR A 286 -18.47 -19.44 -19.60
CA THR A 286 -18.64 -19.30 -21.06
C THR A 286 -19.23 -17.97 -21.56
N ILE A 287 -19.23 -16.89 -20.78
CA ILE A 287 -19.70 -15.59 -21.27
C ILE A 287 -18.76 -14.45 -20.86
N ALA A 288 -17.73 -14.21 -21.69
CA ALA A 288 -17.03 -12.94 -21.69
C ALA A 288 -17.77 -11.96 -22.62
N PRO A 289 -18.17 -10.77 -22.17
CA PRO A 289 -18.76 -9.77 -23.06
C PRO A 289 -17.72 -9.33 -24.12
N GLU A 290 -18.11 -9.41 -25.39
CA GLU A 290 -17.33 -8.85 -26.50
C GLU A 290 -17.15 -7.34 -26.26
N THR A 291 -15.93 -6.95 -25.90
CA THR A 291 -15.55 -5.55 -25.75
C THR A 291 -14.80 -5.14 -27.02
N PRO A 292 -15.09 -3.98 -27.63
CA PRO A 292 -14.37 -3.53 -28.81
C PRO A 292 -12.87 -3.49 -28.57
N ALA A 293 -12.09 -3.88 -29.58
CA ALA A 293 -10.63 -3.89 -29.51
C ALA A 293 -10.12 -2.50 -29.08
N PRO A 294 -9.33 -2.40 -28.00
CA PRO A 294 -8.78 -1.12 -27.59
C PRO A 294 -7.86 -0.56 -28.68
N PRO A 295 -7.69 0.77 -28.77
CA PRO A 295 -6.65 1.35 -29.62
C PRO A 295 -5.29 0.75 -29.27
N ARG A 296 -4.40 0.60 -30.27
CA ARG A 296 -3.05 0.07 -30.05
C ARG A 296 -2.37 0.82 -28.89
N PRO A 297 -1.87 0.11 -27.87
CA PRO A 297 -1.25 0.77 -26.73
C PRO A 297 0.01 1.51 -27.16
N ARG A 298 0.27 2.65 -26.54
CA ARG A 298 1.47 3.45 -26.80
C ARG A 298 2.73 2.69 -26.40
N ALA A 299 3.70 2.60 -27.32
CA ALA A 299 5.00 1.96 -27.07
C ALA A 299 6.09 2.91 -26.53
N GLU A 300 6.01 4.20 -26.84
CA GLU A 300 7.06 5.17 -26.51
C GLU A 300 6.93 5.70 -25.08
N PRO A 301 7.97 5.64 -24.24
CA PRO A 301 7.91 6.14 -22.86
C PRO A 301 7.71 7.66 -22.77
N ARG A 302 7.00 8.12 -21.73
CA ARG A 302 6.75 9.53 -21.44
C ARG A 302 7.11 9.89 -20.01
N THR A 303 7.39 11.17 -19.78
CA THR A 303 7.45 11.73 -18.43
C THR A 303 6.15 12.48 -18.15
N VAL A 304 5.34 11.97 -17.22
CA VAL A 304 3.99 12.45 -16.91
C VAL A 304 3.89 12.75 -15.42
N ARG A 305 3.59 13.99 -15.05
CA ARG A 305 3.39 14.34 -13.63
C ARG A 305 2.11 13.69 -13.12
N ALA A 306 2.05 13.40 -11.82
CA ALA A 306 0.88 12.75 -11.22
C ALA A 306 -0.44 13.51 -11.48
N ALA A 307 -0.41 14.85 -11.46
CA ALA A 307 -1.59 15.68 -11.73
C ALA A 307 -2.10 15.59 -13.18
N ASP A 308 -1.24 15.20 -14.12
CA ASP A 308 -1.58 15.11 -15.55
C ASP A 308 -1.92 13.66 -15.96
N ALA A 309 -1.85 12.70 -15.02
CA ALA A 309 -1.89 11.27 -15.30
C ALA A 309 -3.23 10.81 -15.90
N SER A 310 -4.36 11.30 -15.38
CA SER A 310 -5.70 10.96 -15.87
C SER A 310 -5.99 11.53 -17.27
N ALA A 311 -5.26 12.56 -17.70
CA ALA A 311 -5.38 13.13 -19.04
C ALA A 311 -4.53 12.38 -20.08
N VAL A 312 -3.49 11.67 -19.63
CA VAL A 312 -2.51 11.01 -20.52
C VAL A 312 -2.70 9.50 -20.55
N PHE A 313 -3.03 8.88 -19.42
CA PHE A 313 -3.25 7.44 -19.29
C PHE A 313 -4.75 7.15 -19.24
N PRO A 314 -5.21 6.05 -19.84
CA PRO A 314 -6.63 5.64 -19.82
C PRO A 314 -7.01 5.05 -18.46
N LEU A 315 -6.99 5.87 -17.41
CA LEU A 315 -7.24 5.48 -16.02
C LEU A 315 -8.49 6.17 -15.45
N ASP A 316 -9.19 5.47 -14.56
CA ASP A 316 -10.26 6.08 -13.75
C ASP A 316 -9.69 6.91 -12.58
N HIS A 317 -10.57 7.54 -11.79
CA HIS A 317 -10.18 8.36 -10.63
C HIS A 317 -9.44 7.57 -9.54
N LEU A 318 -9.59 6.24 -9.49
CA LEU A 318 -8.85 5.33 -8.61
C LEU A 318 -7.61 4.76 -9.30
N SER A 319 -7.18 5.35 -10.41
CA SER A 319 -6.01 4.93 -11.19
C SER A 319 -6.08 3.48 -11.69
N ARG A 320 -7.29 2.95 -11.95
CA ARG A 320 -7.51 1.64 -12.56
C ARG A 320 -7.70 1.79 -14.07
N PRO A 321 -7.32 0.80 -14.90
CA PRO A 321 -7.59 0.83 -16.34
C PRO A 321 -9.08 1.08 -16.64
N ALA A 322 -9.38 2.09 -17.46
CA ALA A 322 -10.76 2.51 -17.76
C ALA A 322 -11.49 1.53 -18.70
N ALA A 323 -10.76 0.74 -19.50
CA ALA A 323 -11.31 -0.26 -20.40
C ALA A 323 -10.72 -1.64 -20.07
N SER A 324 -11.58 -2.67 -20.14
CA SER A 324 -11.15 -4.07 -20.09
C SER A 324 -10.75 -4.48 -21.50
N SER A 325 -9.50 -4.86 -21.73
CA SER A 325 -9.15 -5.52 -22.99
C SER A 325 -9.40 -7.01 -22.87
N SER A 326 -10.10 -7.59 -23.84
CA SER A 326 -10.07 -9.05 -24.06
C SER A 326 -8.69 -9.39 -24.62
N ALA A 327 -7.73 -9.56 -23.74
CA ALA A 327 -6.40 -9.97 -24.15
C ALA A 327 -6.45 -11.44 -24.58
N ASP A 328 -6.08 -11.70 -25.84
CA ASP A 328 -5.95 -13.05 -26.39
C ASP A 328 -4.48 -13.48 -26.24
N PHE A 329 -4.20 -14.14 -25.11
CA PHE A 329 -2.86 -14.58 -24.78
C PHE A 329 -2.62 -16.03 -25.18
N GLU A 330 -1.52 -16.28 -25.88
CA GLU A 330 -1.08 -17.62 -26.24
C GLU A 330 0.37 -17.87 -25.81
N PRO A 331 0.71 -19.09 -25.37
CA PRO A 331 2.10 -19.49 -25.19
C PRO A 331 2.88 -19.33 -26.50
N ALA A 332 4.06 -18.70 -26.43
CA ALA A 332 4.95 -18.53 -27.58
C ALA A 332 6.22 -19.38 -27.41
N ALA A 333 7.40 -18.76 -27.40
CA ALA A 333 8.65 -19.45 -27.06
C ALA A 333 8.72 -19.72 -25.54
N PRO A 334 9.56 -20.67 -25.07
CA PRO A 334 9.67 -20.98 -23.65
C PRO A 334 9.87 -19.73 -22.77
N GLY A 335 8.98 -19.53 -21.80
CA GLY A 335 8.99 -18.38 -20.90
C GLY A 335 8.44 -17.07 -21.50
N THR A 336 7.73 -17.14 -22.63
CA THR A 336 7.09 -15.99 -23.27
C THR A 336 5.63 -16.23 -23.63
N VAL A 337 4.85 -15.15 -23.65
CA VAL A 337 3.43 -15.12 -23.98
C VAL A 337 3.23 -14.13 -25.11
N LEU A 338 2.49 -14.52 -26.15
CA LEU A 338 2.07 -13.64 -27.22
C LEU A 338 0.69 -13.07 -26.90
N ASP A 339 0.56 -11.76 -26.92
CA ASP A 339 -0.72 -11.06 -26.94
C ASP A 339 -1.11 -10.83 -28.41
N ARG A 340 -2.09 -11.58 -28.90
CA ARG A 340 -2.59 -11.47 -30.29
C ARG A 340 -3.35 -10.19 -30.55
N THR A 341 -3.93 -9.60 -29.51
CA THR A 341 -4.69 -8.34 -29.60
C THR A 341 -3.73 -7.18 -29.88
N THR A 342 -2.58 -7.15 -29.23
CA THR A 342 -1.61 -6.04 -29.37
C THR A 342 -0.44 -6.36 -30.31
N GLY A 343 -0.20 -7.64 -30.60
CA GLY A 343 0.99 -8.09 -31.32
C GLY A 343 2.27 -7.99 -30.50
N LEU A 344 2.16 -7.93 -29.17
CA LEU A 344 3.29 -7.84 -28.25
C LEU A 344 3.66 -9.22 -27.71
N CYS A 345 4.97 -9.45 -27.56
CA CYS A 345 5.50 -10.62 -26.89
C CYS A 345 5.99 -10.24 -25.50
N TRP A 346 5.45 -10.89 -24.49
CA TRP A 346 5.70 -10.65 -23.08
C TRP A 346 6.56 -11.75 -22.48
N GLN A 347 7.39 -11.41 -21.50
CA GLN A 347 7.92 -12.44 -20.60
C GLN A 347 6.75 -13.04 -19.80
N GLN A 348 6.65 -14.37 -19.78
CA GLN A 348 5.69 -15.08 -18.93
C GLN A 348 6.02 -14.89 -17.44
N SER A 349 7.32 -14.99 -17.15
CA SER A 349 7.93 -14.71 -15.85
C SER A 349 9.07 -13.71 -16.07
N GLY A 350 9.03 -12.62 -15.33
CA GLY A 350 9.96 -11.52 -15.31
C GLY A 350 11.17 -11.72 -14.40
N SER A 351 11.68 -10.63 -13.82
CA SER A 351 12.81 -10.68 -12.88
C SER A 351 12.51 -11.54 -11.66
N HIS A 352 13.44 -12.45 -11.32
CA HIS A 352 13.30 -13.34 -10.15
C HIS A 352 13.26 -12.59 -8.82
N ARG A 353 14.00 -11.47 -8.71
CA ARG A 353 13.98 -10.57 -7.56
C ARG A 353 13.48 -9.19 -8.00
N PRO A 354 12.90 -8.39 -7.08
CA PRO A 354 12.57 -7.02 -7.36
C PRO A 354 13.85 -6.19 -7.54
N LEU A 355 13.77 -5.15 -8.37
CA LEU A 355 14.88 -4.32 -8.82
C LEU A 355 14.51 -2.85 -8.71
N ASP A 356 15.49 -2.00 -8.43
CA ASP A 356 15.34 -0.56 -8.64
C ASP A 356 15.15 -0.24 -10.14
N TRP A 357 14.67 0.96 -10.46
CA TRP A 357 14.32 1.31 -11.83
C TRP A 357 15.53 1.32 -12.78
N ALA A 358 16.74 1.64 -12.29
CA ALA A 358 17.95 1.63 -13.10
C ALA A 358 18.40 0.19 -13.41
N ALA A 359 18.39 -0.68 -12.40
CA ALA A 359 18.65 -2.10 -12.51
C ALA A 359 17.60 -2.82 -13.39
N ALA A 360 16.35 -2.36 -13.35
CA ALA A 360 15.28 -2.83 -14.23
C ALA A 360 15.57 -2.55 -15.72
N ARG A 361 16.08 -1.36 -16.05
CA ARG A 361 16.53 -1.05 -17.42
C ARG A 361 17.74 -1.90 -17.83
N ALA A 362 18.71 -2.05 -16.95
CA ALA A 362 19.87 -2.91 -17.19
C ALA A 362 19.47 -4.39 -17.39
N TYR A 363 18.41 -4.84 -16.72
CA TYR A 363 17.83 -6.17 -16.93
C TYR A 363 17.31 -6.33 -18.37
N CYS A 364 16.56 -5.37 -18.90
CA CYS A 364 16.12 -5.40 -20.30
C CYS A 364 17.30 -5.39 -21.29
N SER A 365 18.36 -4.60 -21.03
CA SER A 365 19.59 -4.63 -21.84
C SER A 365 20.23 -6.02 -21.90
N ARG A 366 20.32 -6.72 -20.75
CA ARG A 366 20.86 -8.09 -20.69
C ARG A 366 20.00 -9.10 -21.45
N LEU A 367 18.66 -8.95 -21.47
CA LEU A 367 17.79 -9.79 -22.28
C LEU A 367 18.10 -9.65 -23.77
N ASN A 368 18.38 -8.43 -24.23
CA ASN A 368 18.75 -8.14 -25.61
C ASN A 368 20.12 -8.70 -25.99
N GLU A 369 21.12 -8.53 -25.12
CA GLU A 369 22.47 -9.08 -25.33
C GLU A 369 22.44 -10.61 -25.47
N ARG A 370 21.59 -11.28 -24.68
CA ARG A 370 21.44 -12.74 -24.69
C ARG A 370 20.46 -13.26 -25.73
N ARG A 371 19.79 -12.38 -26.47
CA ARG A 371 18.67 -12.72 -27.36
C ARG A 371 17.67 -13.66 -26.69
N PHE A 372 17.18 -13.28 -25.51
CA PHE A 372 16.24 -14.10 -24.74
C PHE A 372 15.05 -14.51 -25.62
N ALA A 373 14.70 -15.81 -25.59
CA ALA A 373 13.70 -16.44 -26.45
C ALA A 373 13.93 -16.22 -27.97
N GLY A 374 15.18 -16.02 -28.40
CA GLY A 374 15.55 -15.73 -29.78
C GLY A 374 15.21 -14.31 -30.24
N ARG A 375 14.82 -13.40 -29.33
CA ARG A 375 14.29 -12.06 -29.63
C ARG A 375 15.20 -10.95 -29.10
N THR A 376 15.12 -9.79 -29.76
CA THR A 376 15.71 -8.51 -29.34
C THR A 376 14.63 -7.43 -29.29
N GLY A 377 14.94 -6.27 -28.73
CA GLY A 377 13.96 -5.19 -28.52
C GLY A 377 13.18 -5.32 -27.20
N TRP A 378 13.66 -6.15 -26.26
CA TRP A 378 13.13 -6.23 -24.91
C TRP A 378 13.29 -4.90 -24.19
N ARG A 379 12.18 -4.36 -23.70
CA ARG A 379 12.11 -3.11 -22.94
C ARG A 379 11.13 -3.22 -21.79
N LEU A 380 11.17 -2.23 -20.91
CA LEU A 380 10.08 -2.02 -19.95
C LEU A 380 8.80 -1.67 -20.72
N PRO A 381 7.64 -2.20 -20.30
CA PRO A 381 6.35 -1.85 -20.88
C PRO A 381 5.94 -0.43 -20.46
N THR A 382 5.11 0.22 -21.24
CA THR A 382 4.48 1.50 -20.84
C THR A 382 3.28 1.25 -19.92
N VAL A 383 2.75 2.31 -19.31
CA VAL A 383 1.50 2.27 -18.55
C VAL A 383 0.35 1.75 -19.42
N ASP A 384 0.24 2.21 -20.66
CA ASP A 384 -0.82 1.81 -21.61
C ASP A 384 -0.75 0.31 -21.93
N GLU A 385 0.46 -0.24 -22.10
CA GLU A 385 0.67 -1.66 -22.37
C GLU A 385 0.37 -2.53 -21.15
N LEU A 386 0.77 -2.12 -19.94
CA LEU A 386 0.43 -2.85 -18.72
C LEU A 386 -1.05 -2.75 -18.38
N ALA A 387 -1.71 -1.63 -18.65
CA ALA A 387 -3.14 -1.46 -18.40
C ALA A 387 -4.00 -2.53 -19.11
N GLY A 388 -3.56 -3.03 -20.27
CA GLY A 388 -4.21 -4.14 -20.98
C GLY A 388 -4.07 -5.51 -20.30
N ILE A 389 -3.00 -5.74 -19.54
CA ILE A 389 -2.79 -7.01 -18.82
C ILE A 389 -3.44 -6.99 -17.44
N VAL A 390 -3.49 -5.82 -16.82
CA VAL A 390 -3.90 -5.59 -15.43
C VAL A 390 -5.44 -5.58 -15.27
N GLY A 391 -6.18 -6.00 -16.31
CA GLY A 391 -7.63 -5.86 -16.47
C GLY A 391 -8.47 -6.54 -15.37
N ARG A 392 -8.99 -5.70 -14.47
CA ARG A 392 -9.91 -5.90 -13.33
C ARG A 392 -9.42 -6.81 -12.19
N ALA A 393 -9.54 -6.28 -10.97
CA ALA A 393 -9.61 -7.09 -9.76
C ALA A 393 -10.68 -8.17 -9.95
N PRO A 394 -10.42 -9.43 -9.55
CA PRO A 394 -11.31 -10.53 -9.83
C PRO A 394 -12.68 -10.23 -9.21
N GLY A 395 -13.71 -10.11 -10.05
CA GLY A 395 -15.06 -10.51 -9.65
C GLY A 395 -15.06 -12.00 -9.30
N ALA A 396 -16.20 -12.57 -8.92
CA ALA A 396 -16.31 -14.00 -8.60
C ALA A 396 -15.64 -14.92 -9.66
N ASP A 397 -15.66 -14.50 -10.93
CA ASP A 397 -15.11 -15.22 -12.09
C ASP A 397 -13.56 -15.22 -12.16
N GLY A 398 -12.89 -14.21 -11.60
CA GLY A 398 -11.42 -14.06 -11.72
C GLY A 398 -10.63 -14.93 -10.73
N TYR A 399 -11.31 -15.58 -9.77
CA TYR A 399 -10.71 -16.59 -8.90
C TYR A 399 -10.58 -17.96 -9.59
N CYS A 400 -11.29 -18.17 -10.71
CA CYS A 400 -11.48 -19.49 -11.33
C CYS A 400 -10.58 -19.75 -12.55
N LEU A 401 -9.83 -18.76 -13.05
CA LEU A 401 -8.97 -18.91 -14.23
C LEU A 401 -7.49 -18.93 -13.84
N ASP A 402 -6.76 -19.94 -14.33
CA ASP A 402 -5.31 -20.02 -14.21
C ASP A 402 -4.68 -18.83 -14.94
N PRO A 403 -3.79 -18.07 -14.29
CA PRO A 403 -3.21 -16.89 -14.90
C PRO A 403 -2.19 -17.32 -15.95
N VAL A 404 -2.27 -16.71 -17.13
CA VAL A 404 -1.24 -16.87 -18.18
C VAL A 404 0.14 -16.35 -17.71
N PHE A 405 0.16 -15.53 -16.65
CA PHE A 405 1.35 -14.93 -16.06
C PHE A 405 1.61 -15.36 -14.62
N ASP A 406 2.89 -15.35 -14.23
CA ASP A 406 3.30 -15.60 -12.84
C ASP A 406 2.75 -14.52 -11.87
N ARG A 407 2.07 -14.97 -10.80
CA ARG A 407 1.49 -14.12 -9.76
C ARG A 407 2.50 -13.65 -8.70
N ALA A 408 3.66 -14.28 -8.59
CA ALA A 408 4.69 -13.84 -7.65
C ALA A 408 5.20 -12.42 -7.97
N GLN A 409 5.07 -11.99 -9.23
CA GLN A 409 5.53 -10.70 -9.72
C GLN A 409 4.39 -9.71 -9.82
N ARG A 410 3.88 -9.31 -8.65
CA ARG A 410 2.70 -8.47 -8.52
C ARG A 410 2.91 -7.04 -9.04
N ARG A 411 3.94 -6.35 -8.54
CA ARG A 411 4.21 -4.94 -8.86
C ARG A 411 5.26 -4.84 -9.95
N LEU A 412 4.92 -4.18 -11.05
CA LEU A 412 5.71 -4.14 -12.28
C LEU A 412 6.12 -2.72 -12.62
N TRP A 413 7.43 -2.50 -12.81
CA TRP A 413 7.94 -1.22 -13.31
C TRP A 413 7.45 -0.94 -14.73
N THR A 414 7.12 0.33 -15.00
CA THR A 414 6.91 0.82 -16.36
C THR A 414 8.12 1.61 -16.86
N ALA A 415 8.19 1.80 -18.17
CA ALA A 415 9.14 2.70 -18.80
C ALA A 415 8.79 4.18 -18.56
N ASP A 416 7.54 4.49 -18.21
CA ASP A 416 7.06 5.85 -17.99
C ASP A 416 7.59 6.43 -16.69
N ARG A 417 8.00 7.70 -16.73
CA ARG A 417 8.53 8.41 -15.58
C ARG A 417 7.49 9.37 -15.04
N LYS A 418 7.50 9.59 -13.72
CA LYS A 418 6.81 10.75 -13.14
C LYS A 418 7.73 11.95 -13.02
N SER A 419 9.01 11.71 -12.73
CA SER A 419 10.02 12.75 -12.55
C SER A 419 11.42 12.20 -12.76
N MET A 420 12.44 13.04 -12.55
CA MET A 420 13.84 12.61 -12.54
C MET A 420 14.18 11.60 -11.44
N ARG A 421 13.32 11.42 -10.43
CA ARG A 421 13.56 10.52 -9.28
C ARG A 421 12.47 9.47 -9.07
N SER A 422 11.43 9.47 -9.90
CA SER A 422 10.26 8.60 -9.71
C SER A 422 9.74 8.07 -11.03
N ALA A 423 9.27 6.82 -11.03
CA ALA A 423 8.71 6.15 -12.19
C ALA A 423 7.30 5.60 -11.90
N TRP A 424 6.55 5.35 -12.96
CA TRP A 424 5.24 4.73 -12.86
C TRP A 424 5.37 3.20 -12.74
N PHE A 425 4.41 2.56 -12.10
CA PHE A 425 4.31 1.11 -11.96
C PHE A 425 2.86 0.67 -12.04
N ALA A 426 2.62 -0.61 -12.32
CA ALA A 426 1.31 -1.23 -12.23
C ALA A 426 1.30 -2.39 -11.23
N ASP A 427 0.21 -2.54 -10.51
CA ASP A 427 -0.06 -3.69 -9.64
C ASP A 427 -0.97 -4.67 -10.40
N ALA A 428 -0.37 -5.76 -10.88
CA ALA A 428 -1.04 -6.74 -11.73
C ALA A 428 -2.09 -7.59 -10.99
N ILE A 429 -2.09 -7.58 -9.65
CA ILE A 429 -3.10 -8.31 -8.85
C ILE A 429 -4.22 -7.37 -8.43
N LEU A 430 -3.87 -6.16 -7.96
CA LEU A 430 -4.86 -5.20 -7.47
C LEU A 430 -5.49 -4.34 -8.58
N GLY A 431 -4.95 -4.37 -9.80
CA GLY A 431 -5.62 -3.74 -10.93
C GLY A 431 -5.43 -2.22 -11.03
N TYR A 432 -4.35 -1.65 -10.49
CA TYR A 432 -4.13 -0.20 -10.48
C TYR A 432 -2.73 0.21 -10.96
N VAL A 433 -2.61 1.46 -11.38
CA VAL A 433 -1.37 2.12 -11.78
C VAL A 433 -1.06 3.24 -10.78
N SER A 434 0.19 3.38 -10.38
CA SER A 434 0.63 4.49 -9.53
C SER A 434 2.11 4.78 -9.78
N TRP A 435 2.75 5.57 -8.93
CA TRP A 435 4.15 5.94 -9.07
C TRP A 435 4.90 5.74 -7.76
N LEU A 436 6.18 5.43 -7.87
CA LEU A 436 7.10 5.26 -6.76
C LEU A 436 8.44 5.94 -7.05
N ASP A 437 9.23 6.15 -6.01
CA ASP A 437 10.63 6.54 -6.16
C ASP A 437 11.39 5.48 -6.97
N ALA A 438 12.32 5.93 -7.81
CA ALA A 438 13.09 5.07 -8.70
C ALA A 438 14.02 4.10 -7.95
N ASP A 439 14.30 4.38 -6.67
CA ASP A 439 15.09 3.50 -5.78
C ASP A 439 14.24 2.37 -5.16
N CYS A 440 12.92 2.36 -5.38
CA CYS A 440 12.04 1.30 -4.88
C CYS A 440 12.24 0.00 -5.65
N LEU A 441 12.01 -1.14 -4.98
CA LEU A 441 12.25 -2.44 -5.58
C LEU A 441 10.92 -3.01 -6.11
N LEU A 442 10.79 -3.13 -7.43
CA LEU A 442 9.64 -3.79 -8.09
C LEU A 442 10.12 -4.79 -9.13
N HIS A 443 9.24 -5.70 -9.54
CA HIS A 443 9.57 -6.67 -10.57
C HIS A 443 9.55 -6.05 -11.97
N VAL A 444 10.19 -6.76 -12.90
CA VAL A 444 10.22 -6.39 -14.31
C VAL A 444 9.60 -7.49 -15.13
N ARG A 445 8.55 -7.17 -15.90
CA ARG A 445 8.04 -8.03 -16.96
C ARG A 445 8.29 -7.34 -18.29
N ALA A 446 9.35 -7.75 -18.98
CA ALA A 446 9.73 -7.09 -20.22
C ALA A 446 8.77 -7.45 -21.37
N VAL A 447 8.66 -6.52 -22.32
CA VAL A 447 7.88 -6.68 -23.54
C VAL A 447 8.76 -6.39 -24.75
N CYS A 448 8.48 -7.03 -25.88
CA CYS A 448 9.05 -6.70 -27.18
C CYS A 448 8.03 -6.83 -28.31
N PRO A 449 8.21 -6.15 -29.44
CA PRO A 449 7.40 -6.37 -30.64
C PRO A 449 7.55 -7.80 -31.18
N THR A 450 6.52 -8.31 -31.84
CA THR A 450 6.56 -9.62 -32.52
C THR A 450 7.41 -9.63 -33.78
N HIS A 451 7.46 -8.50 -34.48
CA HIS A 451 8.28 -8.26 -35.68
C HIS A 451 9.39 -7.24 -35.37
N PRO A 452 10.64 -7.46 -35.82
CA PRO A 452 11.66 -6.43 -35.74
C PRO A 452 11.22 -5.23 -36.58
N GLU A 453 11.31 -4.02 -36.02
CA GLU A 453 11.17 -2.77 -36.78
C GLU A 453 12.11 -2.85 -37.99
N GLY A 454 11.56 -3.03 -39.20
CA GLY A 454 12.38 -3.16 -40.41
C GLY A 454 11.83 -4.03 -41.55
N THR A 455 10.73 -4.76 -41.39
CA THR A 455 10.01 -5.32 -42.56
C THR A 455 8.82 -4.43 -42.90
N GLU A 456 9.11 -3.33 -43.59
CA GLU A 456 8.14 -2.76 -44.55
C GLU A 456 7.79 -3.88 -45.53
N THR A 457 6.55 -4.36 -45.47
CA THR A 457 5.97 -5.14 -46.56
C THR A 457 5.82 -4.20 -47.75
N ALA A 458 6.70 -4.39 -48.74
CA ALA A 458 6.52 -3.90 -50.10
C ALA A 458 5.39 -4.65 -50.82
#